data_AF-A0A9E0GW89-F1
#
_entry.id   AF-A0A9E0GW89-F1
#
_cell.length_a   1.000
_cell.length_b   1.000
_cell.length_c   1.000
_cell.angle_alpha   90.00
_cell.angle_beta   90.00
_cell.angle_gamma   90.00
#
_symmetry.space_group_name_H-M   'P 1'
#
loop_
_entity.id
_entity.type
_entity.pdbx_description
1 polymer ?
#
loop_
_entity_poly.entity_id
_entity_poly.type
_entity_poly.pdbx_seq_one_letter_code
_entity_poly.pdbx_strand_id
1 'polypeptide(L)'
;MAKTLQSELSNLGLVDIELSEYCVLTAKLPSNTDKQLPAIGFCAHLDTVDVNLNPNITAQLVHYTGGDICLNEADQIYIRLAEHPELEAYINDDIFVSDGHSVLGADDKASVASIMTALHYLQQHPDVQHGDIHVAFVPDEEIGLVGAKHMNFEKFPVDFAYTLDCCGITSIRMLSSYQ
;
A
#
# COMPACT_ATOMS: atom_id res chain seq x y z
N MET A 1 7.37 -0.85 11.55
CA MET A 1 6.71 -0.16 10.44
C MET A 1 5.70 0.87 10.93
N ALA A 2 4.64 0.50 11.67
CA ALA A 2 3.59 1.44 12.11
C ALA A 2 4.10 2.72 12.78
N LYS A 3 5.04 2.64 13.72
CA LYS A 3 5.65 3.83 14.38
C LYS A 3 6.45 4.72 13.41
N THR A 4 7.06 4.12 12.39
CA THR A 4 7.77 4.86 11.34
C THR A 4 6.76 5.64 10.51
N LEU A 5 5.71 4.99 10.02
CA LEU A 5 4.63 5.64 9.28
C LEU A 5 3.95 6.73 10.10
N GLN A 6 3.68 6.48 11.39
CA GLN A 6 3.14 7.49 12.29
C GLN A 6 3.99 8.77 12.31
N SER A 7 5.32 8.60 12.35
CA SER A 7 6.26 9.73 12.33
C SER A 7 6.28 10.43 10.97
N GLU A 8 6.23 9.67 9.87
CA GLU A 8 6.19 10.21 8.51
C GLU A 8 4.90 10.98 8.23
N LEU A 9 3.74 10.45 8.61
CA LEU A 9 2.43 11.13 8.48
C LEU A 9 2.41 12.45 9.27
N SER A 10 2.98 12.44 10.49
CA SER A 10 3.13 13.65 11.30
C SER A 10 4.02 14.68 10.62
N ASN A 11 5.15 14.25 10.05
CA ASN A 11 6.07 15.12 9.32
C ASN A 11 5.45 15.67 8.01
N LEU A 12 4.53 14.92 7.39
CA LEU A 12 3.75 15.39 6.24
C LEU A 12 2.62 16.36 6.62
N GLY A 13 2.40 16.62 7.91
CA GLY A 13 1.39 17.57 8.38
C GLY A 13 -0.02 17.00 8.48
N LEU A 14 -0.18 15.67 8.51
CA LEU A 14 -1.47 15.07 8.85
C LEU A 14 -1.81 15.29 10.31
N VAL A 15 -3.11 15.24 10.60
CA VAL A 15 -3.69 15.44 11.93
C VAL A 15 -4.48 14.21 12.37
N ASP A 16 -4.97 14.23 13.60
CA ASP A 16 -5.76 13.14 14.21
C ASP A 16 -5.05 11.77 14.11
N ILE A 17 -3.72 11.77 14.23
CA ILE A 17 -2.89 10.57 14.07
C ILE A 17 -2.99 9.70 15.32
N GLU A 18 -3.51 8.49 15.16
CA GLU A 18 -3.71 7.54 16.25
C GLU A 18 -3.17 6.16 15.87
N LEU A 19 -2.35 5.59 16.76
CA LEU A 19 -1.94 4.20 16.70
C LEU A 19 -2.62 3.46 17.86
N SER A 20 -3.57 2.58 17.53
CA SER A 20 -4.33 1.82 18.53
C SER A 20 -3.48 0.76 19.22
N GLU A 21 -3.99 0.19 20.32
CA GLU A 21 -3.36 -0.96 20.99
C GLU A 21 -3.26 -2.20 20.09
N TYR A 22 -4.12 -2.28 19.07
CA TYR A 22 -4.12 -3.30 18.04
C TYR A 22 -3.24 -2.95 16.84
N CYS A 23 -2.35 -1.96 16.97
CA CYS A 23 -1.45 -1.48 15.92
C CYS A 23 -2.16 -0.97 14.65
N VAL A 24 -3.44 -0.63 14.72
CA VAL A 24 -4.16 0.06 13.62
C VAL A 24 -3.76 1.53 13.66
N LEU A 25 -3.15 2.01 12.58
CA LEU A 25 -2.74 3.40 12.43
C LEU A 25 -3.76 4.15 11.59
N THR A 26 -4.30 5.25 12.11
CA THR A 26 -5.19 6.16 11.38
C THR A 26 -4.62 7.58 11.36
N ALA A 27 -4.91 8.33 10.30
CA ALA A 27 -4.55 9.74 10.19
C ALA A 27 -5.47 10.46 9.20
N LYS A 28 -5.53 11.79 9.27
CA LYS A 28 -6.32 12.65 8.38
C LYS A 28 -5.47 13.74 7.74
N LEU A 29 -5.60 13.89 6.43
CA LEU A 29 -5.19 15.07 5.69
C LEU A 29 -6.42 16.01 5.57
N PRO A 30 -6.42 17.19 6.22
CA PRO A 30 -7.56 18.10 6.19
C PRO A 30 -7.85 18.64 4.79
N SER A 31 -9.12 18.89 4.49
CA SER A 31 -9.57 19.61 3.31
C SER A 31 -8.82 20.92 3.11
N ASN A 32 -8.48 21.23 1.86
CA ASN A 32 -7.86 22.50 1.47
C ASN A 32 -8.84 23.43 0.72
N THR A 33 -10.15 23.14 0.78
CA THR A 33 -11.19 23.89 0.09
C THR A 33 -12.42 24.14 0.97
N ASP A 34 -13.10 25.26 0.72
CA ASP A 34 -14.37 25.61 1.37
C ASP A 34 -15.58 24.86 0.78
N LYS A 35 -15.36 24.10 -0.31
CA LYS A 35 -16.40 23.27 -0.91
C LYS A 35 -16.77 22.13 0.04
N GLN A 36 -18.06 21.84 0.13
CA GLN A 36 -18.56 20.64 0.79
C GLN A 36 -18.28 19.44 -0.13
N LEU A 37 -17.19 18.74 0.14
CA LEU A 37 -16.76 17.54 -0.58
C LEU A 37 -16.89 16.32 0.34
N PRO A 38 -17.16 15.12 -0.21
CA PRO A 38 -17.17 13.90 0.58
C PRO A 38 -15.78 13.63 1.17
N ALA A 39 -15.75 13.11 2.40
CA ALA A 39 -14.55 12.60 3.02
C ALA A 39 -14.25 11.21 2.44
N ILE A 40 -13.03 11.00 1.95
CA ILE A 40 -12.63 9.73 1.34
C ILE A 40 -11.56 9.03 2.19
N GLY A 41 -11.54 7.71 2.14
CA GLY A 41 -10.59 6.87 2.86
C GLY A 41 -9.66 6.08 1.93
N PHE A 42 -8.41 5.91 2.34
CA PHE A 42 -7.51 4.90 1.76
C PHE A 42 -7.05 3.92 2.85
N CYS A 43 -7.13 2.63 2.54
CA CYS A 43 -6.72 1.56 3.43
C CYS A 43 -5.63 0.72 2.75
N ALA A 44 -4.63 0.32 3.54
CA ALA A 44 -3.57 -0.60 3.16
C ALA A 44 -3.18 -1.46 4.37
N HIS A 45 -2.58 -2.63 4.15
CA HIS A 45 -2.11 -3.47 5.25
C HIS A 45 -0.60 -3.36 5.47
N LEU A 46 -0.16 -3.68 6.69
CA LEU A 46 1.22 -3.49 7.17
C LEU A 46 2.04 -4.77 7.14
N ASP A 47 1.38 -5.91 7.19
CA ASP A 47 1.98 -7.21 7.21
C ASP A 47 2.37 -7.67 5.80
N THR A 48 3.04 -8.81 5.76
CA THR A 48 3.36 -9.53 4.54
C THR A 48 3.13 -11.00 4.85
N VAL A 49 2.69 -11.78 3.87
CA VAL A 49 2.52 -13.22 4.02
C VAL A 49 3.74 -13.92 4.63
N ASP A 50 3.50 -14.81 5.60
CA ASP A 50 4.53 -15.71 6.14
C ASP A 50 4.61 -16.99 5.29
N VAL A 51 5.61 -17.06 4.43
CA VAL A 51 5.90 -18.22 3.59
C VAL A 51 7.14 -19.02 4.07
N ASN A 52 7.59 -18.83 5.32
CA ASN A 52 8.80 -19.46 5.86
C ASN A 52 10.08 -19.20 5.03
N LEU A 53 10.15 -18.05 4.36
CA LEU A 53 11.34 -17.60 3.60
C LEU A 53 12.21 -16.64 4.41
N ASN A 54 13.32 -16.18 3.82
CA ASN A 54 14.23 -15.25 4.47
C ASN A 54 13.50 -13.95 4.83
N PRO A 55 13.52 -13.50 6.11
CA PRO A 55 12.86 -12.26 6.52
C PRO A 55 13.58 -11.00 6.01
N ASN A 56 14.83 -11.12 5.55
CA ASN A 56 15.57 -10.01 4.96
C ASN A 56 15.33 -9.98 3.46
N ILE A 57 14.68 -8.89 3.00
CA ILE A 57 14.30 -8.72 1.60
C ILE A 57 15.41 -7.96 0.86
N THR A 58 15.92 -8.54 -0.22
CA THR A 58 16.81 -7.86 -1.17
C THR A 58 16.03 -7.57 -2.44
N ALA A 59 15.60 -6.31 -2.61
CA ALA A 59 14.92 -5.87 -3.83
C ALA A 59 15.94 -5.53 -4.93
N GLN A 60 15.61 -5.89 -6.17
CA GLN A 60 16.40 -5.65 -7.37
C GLN A 60 15.53 -4.94 -8.40
N LEU A 61 16.06 -3.93 -9.08
CA LEU A 61 15.38 -3.26 -10.19
C LEU A 61 15.85 -3.89 -11.51
N VAL A 62 14.90 -4.35 -12.32
CA VAL A 62 15.16 -4.98 -13.62
C VAL A 62 14.39 -4.20 -14.69
N HIS A 63 15.10 -3.72 -15.71
CA HIS A 63 14.45 -3.24 -16.92
C HIS A 63 13.99 -4.44 -17.76
N TYR A 64 12.69 -4.68 -17.82
CA TYR A 64 12.15 -5.90 -18.41
C TYR A 64 12.01 -5.77 -19.93
N THR A 65 12.68 -6.66 -20.67
CA THR A 65 12.71 -6.65 -22.14
C THR A 65 11.97 -7.84 -22.76
N GLY A 66 11.25 -8.62 -21.94
CA GLY A 66 10.58 -9.87 -22.33
C GLY A 66 11.35 -11.12 -21.93
N GLY A 67 10.65 -12.26 -21.88
CA GLY A 67 11.22 -13.57 -21.52
C GLY A 67 11.27 -13.84 -20.01
N ASP A 68 12.12 -14.78 -19.60
CA ASP A 68 12.30 -15.15 -18.18
C ASP A 68 13.09 -14.06 -17.43
N ILE A 69 12.74 -13.82 -16.16
CA ILE A 69 13.49 -12.92 -15.27
C ILE A 69 14.37 -13.76 -14.35
N CYS A 70 15.69 -13.56 -14.41
CA CYS A 70 16.61 -14.19 -13.47
C CYS A 70 16.60 -13.44 -12.13
N LEU A 71 16.20 -14.13 -11.05
CA LEU A 71 16.25 -13.58 -9.70
C LEU A 71 17.61 -13.84 -9.06
N ASN A 72 18.14 -15.04 -9.29
CA ASN A 72 19.44 -15.47 -8.77
C ASN A 72 20.11 -16.45 -9.73
N GLU A 73 21.23 -16.04 -10.31
CA GLU A 73 21.97 -16.87 -11.26
C GLU A 73 22.69 -18.04 -10.56
N ALA A 74 23.23 -17.84 -9.35
CA ALA A 74 23.96 -18.89 -8.65
C ALA A 74 23.07 -20.07 -8.27
N ASP A 75 21.85 -19.79 -7.82
CA ASP A 75 20.87 -20.78 -7.41
C ASP A 75 19.89 -21.18 -8.53
N GLN A 76 20.07 -20.61 -9.73
CA GLN A 76 19.21 -20.84 -10.90
C GLN A 76 17.72 -20.58 -10.62
N ILE A 77 17.43 -19.48 -9.93
CA ILE A 77 16.07 -19.06 -9.59
C ILE A 77 15.58 -18.04 -10.63
N TYR A 78 14.45 -18.33 -11.26
CA TYR A 78 13.87 -17.52 -12.32
C TYR A 78 12.35 -17.37 -12.14
N ILE A 79 11.82 -16.20 -12.50
CA ILE A 79 10.40 -16.06 -12.83
C ILE A 79 10.25 -16.41 -14.31
N ARG A 80 9.54 -17.50 -14.60
CA ARG A 80 9.39 -18.01 -15.96
C ARG A 80 8.21 -17.36 -16.65
N LEU A 81 8.41 -16.87 -17.87
CA LEU A 81 7.31 -16.32 -18.68
C LEU A 81 6.22 -17.36 -18.96
N ALA A 82 6.61 -18.62 -19.11
CA ALA A 82 5.68 -19.72 -19.33
C ALA A 82 4.76 -20.00 -18.13
N GLU A 83 5.20 -19.65 -16.92
CA GLU A 83 4.44 -19.81 -15.67
C GLU A 83 3.68 -18.54 -15.32
N HIS A 84 4.21 -17.38 -15.73
CA HIS A 84 3.70 -16.03 -15.47
C HIS A 84 3.50 -15.25 -16.77
N PRO A 85 2.51 -15.61 -17.61
CA PRO A 85 2.26 -14.95 -18.90
C PRO A 85 1.88 -13.47 -18.74
N GLU A 86 1.43 -13.04 -17.56
CA GLU A 86 1.18 -11.64 -17.22
C GLU A 86 2.42 -10.74 -17.38
N LEU A 87 3.62 -11.30 -17.35
CA LEU A 87 4.86 -10.55 -17.58
C LEU A 87 4.88 -9.86 -18.96
N GLU A 88 4.21 -10.41 -19.98
CA GLU A 88 4.16 -9.79 -21.31
C GLU A 88 3.57 -8.37 -21.29
N ALA A 89 2.71 -8.07 -20.33
CA ALA A 89 2.11 -6.75 -20.19
C ALA A 89 3.10 -5.67 -19.74
N TYR A 90 4.26 -6.07 -19.21
CA TYR A 90 5.25 -5.18 -18.59
C TYR A 90 6.52 -5.01 -19.45
N ILE A 91 6.50 -5.43 -20.73
CA ILE A 91 7.66 -5.27 -21.62
C ILE A 91 7.99 -3.78 -21.80
N ASN A 92 9.25 -3.44 -21.56
CA ASN A 92 9.84 -2.10 -21.48
C ASN A 92 9.55 -1.33 -20.18
N ASP A 93 8.94 -1.95 -19.18
CA ASP A 93 8.80 -1.37 -17.84
C ASP A 93 9.99 -1.74 -16.94
N ASP A 94 10.21 -0.91 -15.91
CA ASP A 94 11.10 -1.23 -14.82
C ASP A 94 10.34 -1.99 -13.72
N ILE A 95 10.80 -3.20 -13.39
CA ILE A 95 10.13 -4.10 -12.44
C ILE A 95 11.05 -4.30 -11.23
N PHE A 96 10.51 -4.11 -10.03
CA PHE A 96 11.17 -4.55 -8.80
C PHE A 96 10.88 -6.03 -8.55
N VAL A 97 11.93 -6.81 -8.30
CA VAL A 97 11.86 -8.24 -7.98
C VAL A 97 12.69 -8.55 -6.73
N SER A 98 12.46 -9.71 -6.09
CA SER A 98 13.33 -10.17 -4.99
C SER A 98 14.60 -10.85 -5.52
N ASP A 99 15.47 -11.29 -4.61
CA ASP A 99 16.61 -12.17 -4.90
C ASP A 99 16.24 -13.65 -5.01
N GLY A 100 14.95 -13.99 -4.94
CA GLY A 100 14.46 -15.37 -4.99
C GLY A 100 14.53 -16.11 -3.65
N HIS A 101 15.11 -15.53 -2.59
CA HIS A 101 15.17 -16.14 -1.26
C HIS A 101 14.14 -15.57 -0.28
N SER A 102 13.42 -14.54 -0.70
CA SER A 102 12.41 -13.81 0.07
C SER A 102 11.23 -13.42 -0.81
N VAL A 103 10.07 -13.18 -0.19
CA VAL A 103 8.99 -12.43 -0.83
C VAL A 103 9.40 -10.96 -0.93
N LEU A 104 8.96 -10.27 -1.99
CA LEU A 104 9.24 -8.84 -2.14
C LEU A 104 8.43 -8.00 -1.12
N GLY A 105 7.25 -8.47 -0.74
CA GLY A 105 6.31 -7.72 0.10
C GLY A 105 5.68 -6.53 -0.63
N ALA A 106 5.56 -6.60 -1.96
CA ALA A 106 4.84 -5.59 -2.74
C ALA A 106 3.37 -5.51 -2.30
N ASP A 107 2.77 -6.67 -2.04
CA ASP A 107 1.57 -6.82 -1.25
C ASP A 107 1.93 -6.66 0.25
N ASP A 108 1.55 -5.60 0.95
CA ASP A 108 0.85 -4.38 0.48
C ASP A 108 1.69 -3.10 0.64
N LYS A 109 3.01 -3.25 0.72
CA LYS A 109 3.93 -2.10 0.87
C LYS A 109 3.94 -1.20 -0.35
N ALA A 110 3.60 -1.70 -1.54
CA ALA A 110 3.43 -0.88 -2.74
C ALA A 110 2.28 0.12 -2.56
N SER A 111 1.20 -0.30 -1.91
CA SER A 111 0.04 0.56 -1.64
C SER A 111 0.31 1.52 -0.51
N VAL A 112 1.00 1.09 0.55
CA VAL A 112 1.52 1.99 1.58
C VAL A 112 2.37 3.10 0.93
N ALA A 113 3.31 2.75 0.06
CA ALA A 113 4.15 3.72 -0.64
C ALA A 113 3.33 4.65 -1.56
N SER A 114 2.34 4.11 -2.26
CA SER A 114 1.45 4.88 -3.14
C SER A 114 0.59 5.89 -2.38
N ILE A 115 0.00 5.48 -1.24
CA ILE A 115 -0.77 6.36 -0.36
C ILE A 115 0.13 7.46 0.19
N MET A 116 1.30 7.12 0.73
CA MET A 116 2.25 8.10 1.27
C MET A 116 2.70 9.11 0.21
N THR A 117 2.93 8.64 -1.03
CA THR A 117 3.32 9.50 -2.16
C THR A 117 2.18 10.41 -2.59
N ALA A 118 0.94 9.91 -2.65
CA ALA A 118 -0.24 10.72 -2.96
C ALA A 118 -0.47 11.81 -1.90
N LEU A 119 -0.37 11.47 -0.62
CA LEU A 119 -0.46 12.43 0.49
C LEU A 119 0.62 13.50 0.40
N HIS A 120 1.87 13.08 0.14
CA HIS A 120 2.99 14.01 -0.04
C HIS A 120 2.74 14.95 -1.21
N TYR A 121 2.29 14.43 -2.37
CA TYR A 121 1.96 15.23 -3.54
C TYR A 121 0.88 16.28 -3.22
N LEU A 122 -0.23 15.88 -2.60
CA LEU A 122 -1.31 16.82 -2.26
C LEU A 122 -0.84 17.92 -1.30
N GLN A 123 0.02 17.59 -0.34
CA GLN A 123 0.64 18.58 0.55
C GLN A 123 1.58 19.55 -0.18
N GLN A 124 2.32 19.08 -1.19
CA GLN A 124 3.19 19.94 -2.01
C GLN A 124 2.45 20.76 -3.07
N HIS A 125 1.22 20.37 -3.41
CA HIS A 125 0.41 20.95 -4.48
C HIS A 125 -0.95 21.47 -3.95
N PRO A 126 -0.96 22.56 -3.16
CA PRO A 126 -2.18 23.10 -2.55
C PRO A 126 -3.18 23.67 -3.57
N ASP A 127 -2.79 23.82 -4.84
CA ASP A 127 -3.67 24.15 -5.96
C ASP A 127 -4.62 23.01 -6.35
N VAL A 128 -4.24 21.76 -6.02
CA VAL A 128 -5.10 20.59 -6.21
C VAL A 128 -6.10 20.51 -5.06
N GLN A 129 -7.34 20.93 -5.34
CA GLN A 129 -8.38 20.93 -4.32
C GLN A 129 -8.81 19.50 -3.93
N HIS A 130 -8.91 19.23 -2.63
CA HIS A 130 -9.39 17.97 -2.09
C HIS A 130 -10.21 18.20 -0.80
N GLY A 131 -11.11 17.27 -0.51
CA GLY A 131 -11.81 17.20 0.78
C GLY A 131 -10.93 16.57 1.86
N ASP A 132 -11.55 16.17 2.97
CA ASP A 132 -10.86 15.39 4.00
C ASP A 132 -10.47 14.02 3.43
N ILE A 133 -9.20 13.66 3.59
CA ILE A 133 -8.68 12.35 3.19
C ILE A 133 -8.21 11.64 4.45
N HIS A 134 -8.82 10.51 4.75
CA HIS A 134 -8.40 9.65 5.84
C HIS A 134 -7.56 8.49 5.31
N VAL A 135 -6.58 8.07 6.10
CA VAL A 135 -5.80 6.86 5.82
C VAL A 135 -5.82 5.92 7.00
N ALA A 136 -5.85 4.62 6.70
CA ALA A 136 -5.79 3.55 7.69
C ALA A 136 -4.79 2.49 7.26
N PHE A 137 -3.83 2.20 8.13
CA PHE A 137 -2.90 1.09 7.96
C PHE A 137 -3.20 0.03 9.01
N VAL A 138 -3.62 -1.16 8.55
CA VAL A 138 -4.05 -2.26 9.42
C VAL A 138 -3.00 -3.38 9.46
N PRO A 139 -2.78 -4.03 10.62
CA PRO A 139 -1.97 -5.23 10.67
C PRO A 139 -2.81 -6.49 10.45
N ASP A 140 -2.13 -7.62 10.26
CA ASP A 140 -2.69 -8.97 10.31
C ASP A 140 -3.86 -9.18 9.32
N GLU A 141 -3.73 -8.64 8.11
CA GLU A 141 -4.63 -8.90 6.98
C GLU A 141 -4.52 -10.38 6.58
N GLU A 142 -3.27 -10.84 6.40
CA GLU A 142 -2.91 -12.14 5.78
C GLU A 142 -3.31 -13.35 6.65
N ILE A 143 -3.60 -13.11 7.93
CA ILE A 143 -4.09 -14.12 8.88
C ILE A 143 -5.59 -14.03 9.16
N GLY A 144 -6.34 -13.31 8.30
CA GLY A 144 -7.80 -13.28 8.30
C GLY A 144 -8.40 -11.97 8.80
N LEU A 145 -7.87 -10.83 8.32
CA LEU A 145 -8.40 -9.48 8.55
C LEU A 145 -8.51 -9.11 10.03
N VAL A 146 -7.57 -9.56 10.86
CA VAL A 146 -7.67 -9.38 12.32
C VAL A 146 -7.57 -7.90 12.68
N GLY A 147 -6.63 -7.16 12.09
CA GLY A 147 -6.52 -5.72 12.34
C GLY A 147 -7.73 -4.93 11.86
N ALA A 148 -8.30 -5.28 10.70
CA ALA A 148 -9.49 -4.62 10.17
C ALA A 148 -10.72 -4.81 11.09
N LYS A 149 -10.85 -5.96 11.77
CA LYS A 149 -11.93 -6.21 12.75
C LYS A 149 -11.81 -5.34 14.01
N HIS A 150 -10.62 -4.84 14.31
CA HIS A 150 -10.34 -3.97 15.46
C HIS A 150 -10.27 -2.48 15.06
N MET A 151 -10.63 -2.14 13.82
CA MET A 151 -10.63 -0.77 13.34
C MET A 151 -11.75 0.05 14.01
N ASN A 152 -11.36 1.17 14.63
CA ASN A 152 -12.32 2.11 15.18
C ASN A 152 -12.82 3.07 14.09
N PHE A 153 -14.03 2.84 13.58
CA PHE A 153 -14.64 3.68 12.54
C PHE A 153 -14.90 5.13 12.98
N GLU A 154 -15.00 5.42 14.28
CA GLU A 154 -15.09 6.81 14.76
C GLU A 154 -13.81 7.60 14.47
N LYS A 155 -12.67 6.92 14.31
CA LYS A 155 -11.37 7.50 13.92
C LYS A 155 -11.18 7.53 12.40
N PHE A 156 -12.10 6.95 11.66
CA PHE A 156 -12.10 6.91 10.20
C PHE A 156 -13.48 7.30 9.61
N PRO A 157 -13.96 8.52 9.91
CA PRO A 157 -15.28 8.99 9.48
C PRO A 157 -15.29 9.39 7.99
N VAL A 158 -15.38 8.42 7.09
CA VAL A 158 -15.39 8.63 5.64
C VAL A 158 -16.73 8.23 5.01
N ASP A 159 -17.08 8.89 3.91
CA ASP A 159 -18.26 8.53 3.10
C ASP A 159 -18.03 7.24 2.32
N PHE A 160 -16.79 7.00 1.87
CA PHE A 160 -16.36 5.76 1.22
C PHE A 160 -14.83 5.62 1.28
N ALA A 161 -14.34 4.39 1.12
CA ALA A 161 -12.91 4.10 1.16
C ALA A 161 -12.46 3.15 0.04
N TYR A 162 -11.18 3.20 -0.27
CA TYR A 162 -10.50 2.33 -1.24
C TYR A 162 -9.43 1.53 -0.53
N THR A 163 -9.49 0.21 -0.67
CA THR A 163 -8.34 -0.65 -0.39
C THR A 163 -7.53 -0.77 -1.67
N LEU A 164 -6.32 -0.24 -1.64
CA LEU A 164 -5.35 -0.47 -2.69
C LEU A 164 -4.66 -1.78 -2.31
N ASP A 165 -5.22 -2.91 -2.70
CA ASP A 165 -4.73 -4.23 -2.31
C ASP A 165 -5.14 -5.23 -3.41
N CYS A 166 -4.81 -4.86 -4.64
CA CYS A 166 -5.20 -5.59 -5.82
C CYS A 166 -4.00 -5.74 -6.76
N CYS A 167 -3.91 -6.88 -7.42
CA CYS A 167 -2.86 -7.16 -8.38
C CYS A 167 -3.16 -6.52 -9.75
N GLY A 168 -2.11 -6.06 -10.44
CA GLY A 168 -2.17 -5.57 -11.82
C GLY A 168 -2.60 -4.11 -11.98
N ILE A 169 -2.28 -3.51 -13.14
CA ILE A 169 -2.69 -2.15 -13.48
C ILE A 169 -4.22 -2.17 -13.72
N THR A 170 -4.97 -1.24 -13.10
CA THR A 170 -6.43 -1.00 -13.21
C THR A 170 -7.39 -1.70 -12.23
N SER A 171 -6.92 -2.54 -11.30
CA SER A 171 -7.80 -3.17 -10.31
C SER A 171 -8.05 -2.24 -9.10
N ILE A 172 -9.33 -1.97 -8.79
CA ILE A 172 -9.75 -1.13 -7.64
C ILE A 172 -10.85 -1.88 -6.88
N ARG A 173 -10.69 -1.99 -5.56
CA ARG A 173 -11.74 -2.49 -4.66
C ARG A 173 -12.31 -1.33 -3.83
N MET A 174 -13.60 -1.04 -4.04
CA MET A 174 -14.32 -0.03 -3.26
C MET A 174 -14.96 -0.66 -2.02
N LEU A 175 -14.72 -0.05 -0.86
CA LEU A 175 -15.45 -0.29 0.37
C LEU A 175 -16.49 0.82 0.55
N SER A 176 -17.76 0.46 0.50
CA SER A 176 -18.86 1.36 0.84
C SER A 176 -19.29 1.09 2.27
N SER A 177 -19.29 2.12 3.11
CA SER A 177 -19.95 2.08 4.41
C SER A 177 -21.46 2.03 4.17
N TYR A 178 -22.04 0.84 4.26
CA TYR A 178 -23.48 0.73 4.48
C TYR A 178 -23.74 0.98 5.96
N GLN A 179 -24.60 1.97 6.24
CA GLN A 179 -25.28 2.11 7.53
C GLN A 179 -26.04 0.83 7.90
#